data_AF-A0A127SJ23-F1
#
_entry.id   AF-A0A127SJ23-F1
#
_cell.length_a   1.000
_cell.length_b   1.000
_cell.length_c   1.000
_cell.angle_alpha   90.00
_cell.angle_beta   90.00
_cell.angle_gamma   90.00
#
_symmetry.space_group_name_H-M   'P 1'
#
loop_
_entity.id
_entity.type
_entity.pdbx_description
1 polymer ?
#
loop_
_entity_poly.entity_id
_entity_poly.type
_entity_poly.pdbx_seq_one_letter_code
_entity_poly.pdbx_strand_id
1 'polypeptide(L)'
;MGGMPMNLLKNKKHTEIRKETAPLKMKRGQKKLFALYAVMVLSICIGATCVYAAGDPLTVVNNLSTFIFSLIRAIGLILLGFGIVQVGLSLKSHDPSQRANGFLTLAGGIIITFAKEILDLIMG
;
A
#
# COMPACT_ATOMS: atom_id res chain seq x y z
N MET A 1 54.01 -6.19 -2.07
CA MET A 1 52.78 -6.71 -1.43
C MET A 1 52.12 -5.55 -0.70
N GLY A 2 51.26 -4.79 -1.38
CA GLY A 2 50.51 -3.67 -0.79
C GLY A 2 49.07 -4.11 -0.58
N GLY A 3 48.72 -4.50 0.64
CA GLY A 3 47.36 -4.95 0.98
C GLY A 3 46.37 -3.81 0.88
N MET A 4 45.34 -4.00 0.05
CA MET A 4 44.21 -3.10 -0.05
C MET A 4 43.36 -3.22 1.24
N PRO A 5 43.00 -2.12 1.94
CA PRO A 5 42.24 -2.23 3.17
C PRO A 5 40.81 -2.73 2.89
N MET A 6 40.52 -3.93 3.37
CA MET A 6 39.24 -4.65 3.29
C MET A 6 38.14 -4.05 4.18
N ASN A 7 38.03 -2.72 4.26
CA ASN A 7 37.04 -2.02 5.08
C ASN A 7 36.04 -1.19 4.25
N LEU A 8 36.22 -1.10 2.92
CA LEU A 8 35.26 -0.39 2.05
C LEU A 8 34.11 -1.26 1.51
N LEU A 9 34.20 -2.58 1.61
CA LEU A 9 33.18 -3.49 1.07
C LEU A 9 32.11 -3.93 2.09
N LYS A 10 32.34 -3.68 3.38
CA LYS A 10 31.43 -4.17 4.44
C LYS A 10 30.29 -3.19 4.77
N ASN A 11 30.34 -1.95 4.29
CA ASN A 11 29.31 -0.93 4.52
C ASN A 11 28.52 -0.59 3.24
N LYS A 12 28.22 -1.59 2.41
CA LYS A 12 27.27 -1.46 1.29
C LYS A 12 26.05 -2.37 1.39
N LYS A 13 26.03 -3.33 2.32
CA LYS A 13 24.96 -4.33 2.42
C LYS A 13 23.85 -4.01 3.41
N HIS A 14 24.01 -3.01 4.29
CA HIS A 14 23.02 -2.71 5.33
C HIS A 14 22.23 -1.41 5.12
N THR A 15 22.44 -0.72 3.99
CA THR A 15 21.82 0.59 3.72
C THR A 15 20.62 0.50 2.76
N GLU A 16 20.38 -0.67 2.15
CA GLU A 16 19.35 -0.85 1.11
C GLU A 16 17.91 -1.06 1.64
N ILE A 17 17.66 -1.03 2.97
CA ILE A 17 16.31 -1.23 3.54
C ILE A 17 15.71 0.05 4.15
N ARG A 18 16.50 1.11 4.32
CA ARG A 18 15.98 2.46 4.62
C ARG A 18 15.90 3.27 3.33
N LYS A 19 15.13 2.81 2.34
CA LYS A 19 14.50 3.79 1.44
C LYS A 19 13.39 4.42 2.25
N GLU A 20 13.79 5.39 3.08
CA GLU A 20 12.86 6.39 3.61
C GLU A 20 11.95 6.75 2.44
N THR A 21 10.66 6.47 2.59
CA THR A 21 9.61 7.12 1.82
C THR A 21 9.77 8.61 2.08
N ALA A 22 10.73 9.24 1.40
CA ALA A 22 10.99 10.66 1.50
C ALA A 22 9.64 11.30 1.19
N PRO A 23 9.07 12.09 2.12
CA PRO A 23 7.75 12.65 1.94
C PRO A 23 7.78 13.50 0.68
N LEU A 24 7.14 12.98 -0.37
CA LEU A 24 7.10 13.67 -1.65
C LEU A 24 6.51 15.05 -1.43
N LYS A 25 7.14 16.06 -2.03
CA LYS A 25 6.63 17.44 -2.03
C LYS A 25 5.37 17.51 -2.91
N MET A 26 4.28 16.93 -2.42
CA MET A 26 2.95 17.08 -2.99
C MET A 26 2.46 18.50 -2.75
N LYS A 27 1.87 19.11 -3.78
CA LYS A 27 1.20 20.41 -3.62
C LYS A 27 0.04 20.26 -2.63
N ARG A 28 -0.28 21.33 -1.89
CA ARG A 28 -1.38 21.34 -0.90
C ARG A 28 -2.72 20.85 -1.48
N GLY A 29 -3.00 21.16 -2.75
CA GLY A 29 -4.20 20.67 -3.45
C GLY A 29 -4.21 19.15 -3.67
N GLN A 30 -3.09 18.54 -4.05
CA GLN A 30 -2.98 17.09 -4.24
C GLN A 30 -3.13 16.33 -2.92
N LYS A 31 -2.59 16.87 -1.82
CA LYS A 31 -2.76 16.28 -0.48
C LYS A 31 -4.24 16.27 -0.05
N LYS A 32 -4.96 17.37 -0.30
CA LYS A 32 -6.40 17.44 -0.01
C LYS A 32 -7.22 16.46 -0.85
N LEU A 33 -6.92 16.37 -2.15
CA LEU A 33 -7.61 15.42 -3.03
C LEU A 33 -7.34 13.96 -2.64
N PHE A 34 -6.10 13.64 -2.28
CA PHE A 34 -5.75 12.30 -1.79
C PHE A 34 -6.40 11.98 -0.44
N ALA A 35 -6.46 12.94 0.48
CA ALA A 35 -7.17 12.75 1.75
C ALA A 35 -8.68 12.51 1.53
N LEU A 36 -9.31 13.28 0.63
CA LEU A 36 -10.72 13.08 0.26
C LEU A 36 -10.94 11.69 -0.37
N TYR A 37 -10.05 11.28 -1.27
CA TYR A 37 -10.06 9.94 -1.87
C TYR A 37 -9.98 8.85 -0.79
N ALA A 38 -9.05 8.97 0.16
CA ALA A 38 -8.89 7.97 1.22
C ALA A 38 -10.13 7.88 2.12
N VAL A 39 -10.72 9.02 2.50
CA VAL A 39 -11.96 9.05 3.28
C VAL A 39 -13.12 8.44 2.50
N MET A 40 -13.24 8.71 1.20
CA MET A 40 -14.27 8.15 0.33
C MET A 40 -14.13 6.62 0.22
N VAL A 41 -12.91 6.11 0.02
CA VAL A 41 -12.65 4.66 -0.04
C VAL A 41 -12.99 3.99 1.29
N LEU A 42 -12.58 4.57 2.42
CA LEU A 42 -12.90 4.03 3.74
C LEU A 42 -14.41 4.00 4.00
N SER A 43 -15.12 5.08 3.68
CA SER A 43 -16.57 5.14 3.87
C SER A 43 -17.32 4.15 2.99
N ILE A 44 -16.89 3.93 1.75
CA ILE A 44 -17.44 2.89 0.87
C ILE A 44 -17.15 1.48 1.43
N CYS A 45 -15.92 1.19 1.81
CA CYS A 45 -15.55 -0.15 2.29
C CYS A 45 -16.23 -0.50 3.63
N ILE A 46 -16.26 0.44 4.57
CA ILE A 46 -16.93 0.26 5.87
C ILE A 46 -18.46 0.22 5.68
N GLY A 47 -19.02 1.10 4.84
CA GLY A 47 -20.47 1.15 4.57
C GLY A 47 -21.00 -0.05 3.79
N ALA A 48 -20.16 -0.70 2.96
CA ALA A 48 -20.53 -1.92 2.24
C ALA A 48 -20.48 -3.19 3.11
N THR A 49 -19.79 -3.16 4.26
CA THR A 49 -19.72 -4.28 5.20
C THR A 49 -20.35 -3.91 6.55
N CYS A 50 -21.67 -4.03 6.64
CA CYS A 50 -22.38 -3.90 7.91
C CYS A 50 -22.03 -5.09 8.82
N VAL A 51 -21.14 -4.87 9.81
CA VAL A 51 -20.92 -5.84 10.88
C VAL A 51 -22.10 -5.76 11.85
N TYR A 52 -22.98 -6.74 11.77
CA TYR A 52 -24.05 -6.92 12.74
C TYR A 52 -23.77 -8.21 13.51
N ALA A 53 -23.77 -8.11 14.83
CA ALA A 53 -23.64 -9.23 15.74
C ALA A 53 -25.04 -9.71 16.13
N ALA A 54 -25.73 -10.40 15.23
CA ALA A 54 -26.93 -11.16 15.59
C ALA A 54 -26.75 -12.63 15.26
N GLY A 55 -27.00 -13.47 16.27
CA GLY A 55 -26.95 -14.92 16.15
C GLY A 55 -25.66 -15.57 16.67
N ASP A 56 -25.49 -16.83 16.27
CA ASP A 56 -24.47 -17.76 16.76
C ASP A 56 -23.02 -17.25 16.62
N PRO A 57 -22.11 -17.65 17.53
CA PRO A 57 -20.73 -17.18 17.57
C PRO A 57 -19.97 -17.34 16.25
N LEU A 58 -20.28 -18.38 15.48
CA LEU A 58 -19.62 -18.67 14.21
C LEU A 58 -19.93 -17.62 13.13
N THR A 59 -21.18 -17.15 13.07
CA THR A 59 -21.61 -16.10 12.13
C THR A 59 -20.94 -14.76 12.46
N VAL A 60 -20.79 -14.45 13.74
CA VAL A 60 -20.10 -13.24 14.20
C VAL A 60 -18.64 -13.25 13.76
N VAL A 61 -17.94 -14.38 13.92
CA VAL A 61 -16.54 -14.53 13.47
C VAL A 61 -16.43 -14.40 11.95
N ASN A 62 -17.38 -14.95 11.18
CA ASN A 62 -17.37 -14.84 9.72
C ASN A 62 -17.62 -13.41 9.21
N ASN A 63 -18.54 -12.70 9.86
CA ASN A 63 -18.82 -11.29 9.57
C ASN A 63 -17.60 -10.41 9.92
N LEU A 64 -16.92 -10.72 11.03
CA LEU A 64 -15.68 -10.06 11.43
C LEU A 64 -14.56 -10.31 10.40
N SER A 65 -14.35 -11.56 9.98
CA SER A 65 -13.36 -11.90 8.94
C SER A 65 -13.62 -11.09 7.67
N THR A 66 -14.86 -11.04 7.21
CA THR A 66 -15.25 -10.27 6.02
C THR A 66 -15.02 -8.77 6.18
N PHE A 67 -15.27 -8.22 7.38
CA PHE A 67 -14.97 -6.83 7.69
C PHE A 67 -13.45 -6.55 7.72
N ILE A 68 -12.64 -7.42 8.29
CA ILE A 68 -11.17 -7.25 8.26
C ILE A 68 -10.65 -7.30 6.82
N PHE A 69 -11.15 -8.21 5.99
CA PHE A 69 -10.79 -8.25 4.57
C PHE A 69 -11.23 -6.99 3.81
N SER A 70 -12.36 -6.38 4.17
CA SER A 70 -12.80 -5.11 3.55
C SER A 70 -11.89 -3.93 3.94
N LEU A 71 -11.38 -3.89 5.18
CA LEU A 71 -10.38 -2.91 5.61
C LEU A 71 -9.04 -3.09 4.88
N ILE A 72 -8.56 -4.32 4.74
CA ILE A 72 -7.33 -4.63 4.00
C ILE A 72 -7.47 -4.16 2.55
N ARG A 73 -8.61 -4.47 1.91
CA ARG A 73 -8.91 -4.02 0.54
C ARG A 73 -8.94 -2.49 0.44
N ALA A 74 -9.53 -1.81 1.41
CA ALA A 74 -9.54 -0.34 1.47
C ALA A 74 -8.12 0.24 1.49
N ILE A 75 -7.22 -0.34 2.30
CA ILE A 75 -5.81 0.05 2.36
C ILE A 75 -5.14 -0.18 1.00
N GLY A 76 -5.40 -1.32 0.34
CA GLY A 76 -4.92 -1.60 -1.01
C GLY A 76 -5.33 -0.52 -2.01
N LEU A 77 -6.60 -0.14 -2.02
CA LEU A 77 -7.12 0.93 -2.89
C LEU A 77 -6.47 2.29 -2.59
N ILE A 78 -6.24 2.63 -1.31
CA ILE A 78 -5.54 3.86 -0.92
C ILE A 78 -4.09 3.86 -1.44
N LEU A 79 -3.39 2.74 -1.32
CA LEU A 79 -2.03 2.57 -1.84
C LEU A 79 -2.00 2.65 -3.38
N LEU A 80 -3.01 2.13 -4.08
CA LEU A 80 -3.16 2.31 -5.52
C LEU A 80 -3.28 3.80 -5.87
N GLY A 81 -4.20 4.52 -5.23
CA GLY A 81 -4.34 5.97 -5.45
C GLY A 81 -3.04 6.72 -5.19
N PHE A 82 -2.31 6.36 -4.13
CA PHE A 82 -1.03 6.97 -3.81
C PHE A 82 0.03 6.65 -4.88
N GLY A 83 0.17 5.38 -5.26
CA GLY A 83 1.10 4.93 -6.29
C GLY A 83 0.88 5.62 -7.64
N ILE A 84 -0.38 5.82 -8.04
CA ILE A 84 -0.72 6.56 -9.27
C ILE A 84 -0.21 8.00 -9.18
N VAL A 85 -0.41 8.68 -8.05
CA VAL A 85 0.06 10.06 -7.89
C VAL A 85 1.58 10.14 -7.93
N GLN A 86 2.29 9.16 -7.37
CA GLN A 86 3.75 9.08 -7.48
C GLN A 86 4.20 8.89 -8.93
N VAL A 87 3.60 7.93 -9.65
CA VAL A 87 3.92 7.70 -11.06
C VAL A 87 3.60 8.95 -11.90
N GLY A 88 2.45 9.59 -11.69
CA GLY A 88 2.07 10.81 -12.43
C GLY A 88 3.02 12.00 -12.18
N LEU A 89 3.44 12.21 -10.93
CA LEU A 89 4.45 13.23 -10.59
C LEU A 89 5.83 12.89 -11.17
N SER A 90 6.19 11.62 -11.20
CA SER A 90 7.46 11.13 -11.73
C SER A 90 7.56 11.19 -13.26
N LEU A 91 6.42 11.14 -13.97
CA LEU A 91 6.35 11.40 -15.40
C LEU A 91 6.66 12.86 -15.70
N LYS A 92 6.04 13.77 -14.94
CA LYS A 92 6.29 15.21 -15.05
C LYS A 92 7.72 15.62 -14.67
N SER A 93 8.31 14.96 -13.69
CA SER A 93 9.60 15.37 -13.11
C SER A 93 10.81 14.62 -13.72
N HIS A 94 10.57 13.70 -14.66
CA HIS A 94 11.59 12.82 -15.27
C HIS A 94 12.43 11.99 -14.28
N ASP A 95 11.95 11.84 -13.05
CA ASP A 95 12.71 11.22 -11.95
C ASP A 95 12.48 9.69 -11.92
N PRO A 96 13.50 8.88 -12.26
CA PRO A 96 13.36 7.43 -12.35
C PRO A 96 13.09 6.76 -10.99
N SER A 97 13.51 7.38 -9.88
CA SER A 97 13.31 6.82 -8.54
C SER A 97 11.85 6.88 -8.09
N GLN A 98 11.15 7.97 -8.42
CA GLN A 98 9.73 8.15 -8.14
C GLN A 98 8.85 7.25 -9.01
N ARG A 99 9.30 6.96 -10.24
CA ARG A 99 8.66 5.95 -11.11
C ARG A 99 8.73 4.59 -10.45
N ALA A 100 9.93 4.14 -10.09
CA ALA A 100 10.13 2.82 -9.49
C ALA A 100 9.36 2.65 -8.18
N ASN A 101 9.43 3.63 -7.26
CA ASN A 101 8.70 3.56 -5.99
C ASN A 101 7.18 3.63 -6.18
N GLY A 102 6.71 4.45 -7.14
CA GLY A 102 5.30 4.50 -7.51
C GLY A 102 4.81 3.16 -8.05
N PHE A 103 5.55 2.53 -8.97
CA PHE A 103 5.22 1.22 -9.52
C PHE A 103 5.25 0.10 -8.47
N LEU A 104 6.22 0.10 -7.57
CA LEU A 104 6.25 -0.85 -6.45
C LEU A 104 5.04 -0.69 -5.53
N THR A 105 4.66 0.55 -5.23
CA THR A 105 3.46 0.86 -4.43
C THR A 105 2.19 0.40 -5.15
N LEU A 106 2.12 0.60 -6.48
CA LEU A 106 1.01 0.11 -7.29
C LEU A 106 0.92 -1.42 -7.26
N ALA A 107 2.03 -2.12 -7.49
CA ALA A 107 2.07 -3.57 -7.46
C ALA A 107 1.65 -4.13 -6.09
N GLY A 108 2.17 -3.55 -5.01
CA GLY A 108 1.75 -3.90 -3.64
C GLY A 108 0.26 -3.61 -3.39
N GLY A 109 -0.23 -2.45 -3.84
CA GLY A 109 -1.63 -2.08 -3.73
C GLY A 109 -2.56 -3.05 -4.45
N ILE A 110 -2.20 -3.50 -5.66
CA ILE A 110 -2.98 -4.49 -6.43
C ILE A 110 -3.08 -5.80 -5.64
N ILE A 111 -1.94 -6.33 -5.18
CA ILE A 111 -1.90 -7.59 -4.44
C ILE A 111 -2.73 -7.50 -3.15
N ILE A 112 -2.62 -6.40 -2.40
CA ILE A 112 -3.37 -6.18 -1.17
C ILE A 112 -4.88 -6.07 -1.46
N THR A 113 -5.28 -5.36 -2.51
CA THR A 113 -6.70 -5.21 -2.90
C THR A 113 -7.35 -6.55 -3.21
N PHE A 114 -6.62 -7.48 -3.82
CA PHE A 114 -7.12 -8.81 -4.19
C PHE A 114 -6.74 -9.91 -3.18
N ALA A 115 -6.23 -9.55 -2.00
CA ALA A 115 -5.73 -10.54 -1.05
C ALA A 115 -6.80 -11.56 -0.61
N LYS A 116 -8.06 -11.12 -0.44
CA LYS A 116 -9.19 -12.01 -0.11
C LYS A 116 -9.49 -12.95 -1.27
N GLU A 117 -9.60 -12.42 -2.48
CA GLU A 117 -9.89 -13.19 -3.69
C GLU A 117 -8.79 -14.22 -3.99
N ILE A 118 -7.52 -13.88 -3.74
CA ILE A 118 -6.39 -14.81 -3.84
C ILE A 118 -6.49 -15.90 -2.77
N LEU A 119 -6.83 -15.53 -1.53
CA LEU A 119 -6.99 -16.49 -0.44
C LEU A 119 -8.11 -17.49 -0.73
N ASP A 120 -9.27 -16.98 -1.16
CA ASP A 120 -10.44 -17.79 -1.51
C ASP A 120 -10.12 -18.71 -2.71
N LEU A 121 -9.31 -18.26 -3.68
CA LEU A 121 -8.88 -19.06 -4.83
C LEU A 121 -7.93 -20.21 -4.45
N ILE A 122 -7.14 -20.07 -3.39
CA ILE A 122 -6.21 -21.11 -2.92
C ILE A 122 -6.89 -22.04 -1.91
N MET A 123 -7.87 -21.54 -1.16
CA MET A 123 -8.64 -22.30 -0.18
C MET A 123 -9.83 -23.08 -0.79
N GLY A 124 -10.23 -22.73 -2.02
CA GLY A 124 -11.20 -23.48 -2.83
C GLY A 124 -10.63 -24.77 -3.41
#